data_AF-A0A3C1BL86-F1
#
_entry.id   AF-A0A3C1BL86-F1
#
_cell.length_a   1.000
_cell.length_b   1.000
_cell.length_c   1.000
_cell.angle_alpha   90.00
_cell.angle_beta   90.00
_cell.angle_gamma   90.00
#
_symmetry.space_group_name_H-M   'P 1'
#
loop_
_entity.id
_entity.type
_entity.pdbx_description
1 polymer ?
#
loop_
_entity_poly.entity_id
_entity_poly.type
_entity_poly.pdbx_seq_one_letter_code
_entity_poly.pdbx_strand_id
1 'polypeptide(L)'
;TIIVPLPGSLDQDQAHNVRELNEKGGAWMVNQSEFTTEWLSGKLNELMLNIELLNAASARALSLARPDADLRLCRYALSLIKSENAANKENKQ
;
A
#
# COMPACT_ATOMS: atom_id res chain seq x y z
N THR A 1 0.97 -9.71 6.72
CA THR A 1 2.32 -9.74 6.13
C THR A 1 3.29 -8.99 7.02
N ILE A 2 4.53 -9.49 7.19
CA ILE A 2 5.61 -8.78 7.88
C ILE A 2 6.40 -8.00 6.83
N ILE A 3 6.66 -6.71 7.07
CA ILE A 3 7.34 -5.82 6.13
C ILE A 3 8.51 -5.14 6.84
N VAL A 4 9.69 -5.17 6.18
CA VAL A 4 10.94 -4.59 6.68
C VAL A 4 11.40 -3.52 5.68
N PRO A 5 11.08 -2.23 5.91
CA PRO A 5 11.51 -1.17 5.00
C PRO A 5 13.03 -1.04 4.95
N LEU A 6 13.57 -0.78 3.77
CA LEU A 6 15.01 -0.51 3.59
C LEU A 6 15.39 0.83 4.25
N PRO A 7 16.42 0.86 5.13
CA PRO A 7 16.90 2.09 5.73
C PRO A 7 17.58 2.96 4.67
N GLY A 8 17.44 4.27 4.81
CA GLY A 8 18.08 5.23 3.91
C GLY A 8 17.51 5.23 2.49
N SER A 9 16.33 4.65 2.24
CA SER A 9 15.57 4.97 1.03
C SER A 9 15.41 6.49 0.96
N LEU A 10 15.81 7.09 -0.17
CA LEU A 10 16.05 8.54 -0.32
C LEU A 10 14.94 9.40 0.29
N ASP A 11 13.68 8.96 0.17
CA ASP A 11 12.50 9.70 0.65
C ASP A 11 11.64 8.90 1.65
N GLN A 12 12.17 7.83 2.27
CA GLN A 12 11.40 6.89 3.10
C GLN A 12 10.20 6.23 2.37
N ASP A 13 10.23 6.19 1.03
CA ASP A 13 9.11 5.74 0.19
C ASP A 13 8.59 4.35 0.56
N GLN A 14 9.49 3.43 0.93
CA GLN A 14 9.08 2.08 1.30
C GLN A 14 8.26 2.06 2.59
N ALA A 15 8.60 2.89 3.57
CA ALA A 15 7.83 3.02 4.80
C ALA A 15 6.50 3.75 4.54
N HIS A 16 6.50 4.76 3.66
CA HIS A 16 5.29 5.48 3.27
C HIS A 16 4.26 4.55 2.60
N ASN A 17 4.70 3.73 1.64
CA ASN A 17 3.84 2.81 0.90
C ASN A 17 3.12 1.79 1.79
N VAL A 18 3.67 1.51 2.96
CA VAL A 18 3.20 0.46 3.87
C VAL A 18 2.45 1.04 5.05
N ARG A 19 2.58 2.36 5.28
CA ARG A 19 2.01 3.06 6.43
C ARG A 19 0.52 2.78 6.59
N GLU A 20 -0.28 2.99 5.54
CA GLU A 20 -1.73 2.80 5.60
C GLU A 20 -2.09 1.33 5.89
N LEU A 21 -1.39 0.39 5.26
CA LEU A 21 -1.60 -1.04 5.47
C LEU A 21 -1.29 -1.46 6.92
N ASN A 22 -0.23 -0.89 7.51
CA ASN A 22 0.15 -1.13 8.90
C ASN A 22 -0.81 -0.45 9.89
N GLU A 23 -1.18 0.82 9.68
CA GLU A 23 -2.11 1.57 10.53
C GLU A 23 -3.51 0.94 10.56
N LYS A 24 -3.94 0.37 9.43
CA LYS A 24 -5.18 -0.40 9.33
C LYS A 24 -5.03 -1.84 9.81
N GLY A 25 -3.87 -2.24 10.31
CA GLY A 25 -3.62 -3.59 10.84
C GLY A 25 -3.74 -4.71 9.81
N GLY A 26 -3.48 -4.42 8.53
CA GLY A 26 -3.37 -5.41 7.45
C GLY A 26 -1.95 -5.97 7.28
N ALA A 27 -0.96 -5.32 7.89
CA ALA A 27 0.42 -5.78 7.95
C ALA A 27 1.08 -5.39 9.27
N TRP A 28 2.28 -5.93 9.51
CA TRP A 28 3.16 -5.55 10.61
C TRP A 28 4.46 -5.01 10.00
N MET A 29 4.75 -3.75 10.28
CA MET A 29 6.00 -3.12 9.89
C MET A 29 7.02 -3.19 11.03
N VAL A 30 8.27 -3.54 10.72
CA VAL A 30 9.39 -3.55 11.66
C VAL A 30 10.59 -2.89 10.99
N ASN A 31 11.32 -2.04 11.73
CA ASN A 31 12.51 -1.41 11.19
C ASN A 31 13.61 -2.46 10.97
N GLN A 32 14.45 -2.28 9.95
CA GLN A 32 15.52 -3.25 9.67
C GLN A 32 16.46 -3.46 10.86
N SER A 33 16.75 -2.40 11.64
CA SER A 33 17.59 -2.50 12.85
C SER A 33 16.97 -3.33 13.97
N GLU A 34 15.65 -3.49 13.97
CA GLU A 34 14.89 -4.25 14.97
C GLU A 34 14.51 -5.66 14.47
N PHE A 35 14.74 -5.93 13.17
CA PHE A 35 14.41 -7.19 12.54
C PHE A 35 15.48 -8.25 12.84
N THR A 36 15.42 -8.84 14.03
CA THR A 36 16.29 -9.93 14.48
C THR A 36 15.60 -11.30 14.40
N THR A 37 16.37 -12.38 14.55
CA THR A 37 15.86 -13.76 14.63
C THR A 37 14.89 -13.94 15.80
N GLU A 38 15.20 -13.34 16.95
CA GLU A 38 14.38 -13.39 18.16
C GLU A 38 13.05 -12.67 17.94
N TRP A 39 13.09 -11.50 17.31
CA TRP A 39 11.87 -10.77 16.96
C TRP A 39 11.01 -11.57 15.98
N LEU A 40 11.60 -12.09 14.91
CA LEU A 40 10.88 -12.83 13.88
C LEU A 40 10.26 -14.12 14.43
N SER A 41 11.01 -14.90 15.20
CA SER A 41 10.50 -16.12 15.83
C SER A 41 9.37 -15.83 16.81
N GLY A 42 9.52 -14.80 17.65
CA GLY A 42 8.45 -14.35 18.54
C GLY A 42 7.20 -13.93 17.77
N LYS A 43 7.35 -13.16 16.70
CA LYS A 43 6.22 -12.70 15.89
C LYS A 43 5.53 -13.85 15.17
N LEU A 44 6.27 -14.79 14.60
CA LEU A 44 5.70 -15.96 13.95
C LEU A 44 4.93 -16.84 14.94
N ASN A 45 5.47 -17.07 16.14
CA ASN A 45 4.77 -17.81 17.20
C ASN A 45 3.45 -17.13 17.60
N GLU A 46 3.45 -15.81 17.82
CA GLU A 46 2.24 -15.03 18.09
C GLU A 46 1.18 -15.23 17.00
N LEU A 47 1.58 -15.10 15.73
CA LEU A 47 0.67 -15.19 14.59
C LEU A 47 0.14 -16.62 14.36
N MET A 48 0.99 -17.64 14.51
CA MET A 48 0.59 -19.04 14.33
C MET A 48 -0.37 -19.51 15.41
N LEU A 49 -0.27 -18.96 16.63
CA LEU A 49 -1.18 -19.28 17.73
C LEU A 49 -2.49 -18.46 17.67
N ASN A 50 -2.60 -17.48 16.77
CA ASN A 50 -3.75 -16.58 16.70
C ASN A 50 -4.28 -16.44 15.26
N ILE A 51 -5.05 -17.44 14.82
CA ILE A 51 -5.66 -17.44 13.49
C ILE A 51 -6.64 -16.28 13.28
N GLU A 52 -7.32 -15.83 14.33
CA GLU A 52 -8.26 -14.69 14.25
C GLU A 52 -7.53 -13.40 13.90
N LEU A 53 -6.35 -13.18 14.47
CA LEU A 53 -5.50 -12.05 14.14
C LEU A 53 -5.06 -12.08 12.67
N LEU A 54 -4.71 -13.26 12.15
CA LEU A 54 -4.35 -13.45 10.73
C LEU A 54 -5.54 -13.19 9.79
N ASN A 55 -6.72 -13.72 10.12
CA ASN A 55 -7.94 -13.50 9.34
C ASN A 55 -8.33 -12.02 9.31
N ALA A 56 -8.29 -11.36 10.47
CA ALA A 56 -8.59 -9.94 10.57
C ALA A 56 -7.58 -9.09 9.79
N ALA A 57 -6.28 -9.43 9.83
CA ALA A 57 -5.27 -8.76 9.03
C ALA A 57 -5.49 -8.96 7.52
N SER A 58 -5.83 -10.18 7.10
CA SER A 58 -6.16 -10.49 5.71
C SER A 58 -7.36 -9.68 5.21
N ALA A 59 -8.45 -9.63 5.98
CA ALA A 59 -9.63 -8.85 5.64
C ALA A 59 -9.34 -7.34 5.52
N ARG A 60 -8.52 -6.80 6.44
CA ARG A 60 -8.14 -5.37 6.41
C ARG A 60 -7.22 -5.05 5.23
N ALA A 61 -6.26 -5.92 4.92
CA ALA A 61 -5.43 -5.79 3.71
C ALA A 61 -6.29 -5.81 2.44
N LEU A 62 -7.25 -6.73 2.34
CA LEU A 62 -8.16 -6.82 1.20
C LEU A 62 -9.03 -5.56 1.06
N SER A 63 -9.48 -4.97 2.17
CA SER A 63 -10.31 -3.76 2.16
C SER A 63 -9.59 -2.52 1.58
N LEU A 64 -8.26 -2.53 1.59
CA LEU A 64 -7.42 -1.47 1.04
C LEU A 64 -7.11 -1.66 -0.44
N ALA A 65 -7.40 -2.83 -1.00
CA ALA A 65 -7.16 -3.11 -2.40
C ALA A 65 -7.93 -2.14 -3.31
N ARG A 66 -7.34 -1.85 -4.47
CA ARG A 66 -7.96 -1.08 -5.55
C ARG A 66 -7.94 -1.92 -6.84
N PRO A 67 -8.84 -2.90 -6.98
CA PRO A 67 -8.84 -3.81 -8.14
C PRO A 67 -9.07 -3.13 -9.49
N ASP A 68 -9.62 -1.91 -9.48
CA ASP A 68 -9.93 -1.11 -10.68
C ASP A 68 -8.97 0.08 -10.89
N ALA A 69 -7.79 0.06 -10.24
CA ALA A 69 -6.83 1.16 -10.29
C ALA A 69 -6.41 1.53 -11.72
N ASP A 70 -6.21 0.53 -12.57
CA ASP A 70 -5.91 0.66 -13.99
C ASP A 70 -7.04 1.38 -14.75
N LEU A 71 -8.29 0.96 -14.56
CA LEU A 71 -9.46 1.57 -15.19
C LEU A 71 -9.65 3.02 -14.73
N ARG A 72 -9.44 3.29 -13.44
CA ARG A 72 -9.50 4.65 -12.89
C ARG A 72 -8.43 5.55 -13.51
N LEU A 73 -7.20 5.05 -13.65
CA LEU A 73 -6.11 5.76 -14.29
C LEU A 73 -6.42 6.05 -15.76
N CYS A 74 -6.86 5.04 -16.52
CA CYS A 74 -7.25 5.19 -17.92
C CYS A 74 -8.37 6.22 -18.10
N ARG A 75 -9.42 6.17 -17.26
CA ARG A 75 -10.51 7.16 -17.29
C ARG A 75 -10.01 8.57 -17.02
N TYR A 76 -9.12 8.74 -16.05
CA TYR A 76 -8.54 10.03 -15.73
C TYR A 76 -7.69 10.59 -16.89
N ALA A 77 -6.78 9.77 -17.45
CA ALA A 77 -5.97 10.17 -18.60
C ALA A 77 -6.82 10.59 -19.81
N LEU A 78 -7.86 9.81 -20.13
CA LEU A 78 -8.79 10.14 -21.22
C LEU A 78 -9.57 11.44 -20.95
N SER A 79 -9.90 11.74 -19.70
CA SER A 79 -10.60 12.98 -19.34
C SER A 79 -9.73 14.22 -19.60
N LEU A 80 -8.43 14.14 -19.29
CA LEU A 80 -7.48 15.22 -19.55
C LEU A 80 -7.35 15.50 -21.05
N ILE A 81 -7.21 14.45 -21.86
CA ILE A 81 -7.13 14.56 -23.33
C ILE A 81 -8.39 15.20 -23.92
N LYS A 82 -9.58 14.83 -23.41
CA LYS A 82 -10.84 15.43 -23.87
C LYS A 82 -10.93 16.92 -23.53
N SER A 83 -10.51 17.30 -22.32
CA SER A 83 -10.52 18.70 -21.87
C SER A 83 -9.59 19.58 -22.71
N GLU A 84 -8.40 19.09 -23.04
CA GLU A 84 -7.43 19.79 -23.88
C GLU A 84 -7.96 19.96 -25.32
N ASN A 85 -8.56 18.91 -25.88
CA ASN A 85 -9.16 18.97 -27.21
C ASN A 85 -10.35 19.92 -27.30
N ALA A 86 -11.14 20.07 -26.22
CA ALA A 86 -12.23 21.04 -26.16
C ALA A 86 -11.69 22.48 -26.15
N ALA A 87 -10.72 22.77 -25.27
CA ALA A 87 -10.07 24.08 -25.18
C ALA A 87 -9.40 24.49 -26.51
N ASN A 88 -8.76 23.55 -27.20
CA ASN A 88 -8.12 23.79 -28.50
C ASN A 88 -9.11 24.04 -29.65
N LYS A 89 -10.37 23.59 -29.53
CA LYS A 89 -11.43 23.90 -30.50
C LYS A 89 -12.02 25.29 -30.26
N GLU A 90 -12.21 25.68 -29.00
CA GLU A 90 -12.69 27.02 -28.63
C GLU A 90 -11.70 28.11 -29.04
N ASN A 91 -10.39 27.87 -28.90
CA ASN A 91 -9.34 28.82 -29.33
C ASN A 91 -9.17 28.95 -30.85
N LYS A 92 -9.78 28.07 -31.64
CA LYS A 92 -9.73 28.08 -33.12
C LYS A 92 -11.01 28.61 -33.77
N GLN A 93 -12.02 28.96 -32.98
CA GLN A 93 -13.23 29.67 -33.40
C GLN A 93 -13.08 31.16 -33.14
#